data_AF-A0A0E3YV99-F1
#
_entry.id   AF-A0A0E3YV99-F1
#
_cell.length_a   1.000
_cell.length_b   1.000
_cell.length_c   1.000
_cell.angle_alpha   90.00
_cell.angle_beta   90.00
_cell.angle_gamma   90.00
#
_symmetry.space_group_name_H-M   'P 1'
#
loop_
_entity.id
_entity.type
_entity.pdbx_description
1 polymer ?
#
loop_
_entity_poly.entity_id
_entity_poly.type
_entity_poly.pdbx_seq_one_letter_code
_entity_poly.pdbx_strand_id
1 'polypeptide(L)'
;MLNRNTRFRNTILSEKLAAKYITQLSFQKNLEKVYDELSAPEGFEFNLLEVGVHMPRALLTSKAELKDRLLARGLIYAGTIDAQKNVTFDADVFDGAQQLVVISLGDA
;
A
#
# COMPACT_ATOMS: atom_id res chain seq x y z
N MET A 1 20.19 0.81 -13.93
CA MET A 1 19.71 1.06 -15.32
C MET A 1 18.19 0.99 -15.31
N LEU A 2 17.49 2.13 -15.41
CA LEU A 2 16.02 2.16 -15.47
C LEU A 2 15.54 1.88 -16.90
N ASN A 3 14.70 0.87 -17.04
CA ASN A 3 14.14 0.40 -18.29
C ASN A 3 13.06 1.38 -18.82
N ARG A 4 13.27 1.87 -20.05
CA ARG A 4 12.36 2.72 -20.81
C ARG A 4 11.14 1.91 -21.25
N ASN A 5 10.00 2.10 -20.61
CA ASN A 5 8.67 1.80 -21.20
C ASN A 5 7.56 2.60 -20.49
N THR A 6 7.65 3.93 -20.52
CA THR A 6 6.60 4.84 -20.02
C THR A 6 5.65 5.23 -21.17
N ARG A 7 4.71 4.35 -21.53
CA ARG A 7 3.63 4.66 -22.49
C ARG A 7 2.24 4.89 -21.87
N PHE A 8 2.16 4.91 -20.54
CA PHE A 8 1.04 5.51 -19.80
C PHE A 8 1.62 6.50 -18.81
N ARG A 9 1.31 7.79 -18.97
CA ARG A 9 1.79 8.84 -18.06
C ARG A 9 1.05 8.71 -16.73
N ASN A 10 1.66 8.04 -15.76
CA ASN A 10 1.39 8.29 -14.34
C ASN A 10 1.93 9.70 -14.02
N THR A 11 1.19 10.75 -14.43
CA THR A 11 1.57 12.11 -14.08
C THR A 11 1.26 12.33 -12.61
N ILE A 12 2.28 12.30 -11.76
CA ILE A 12 2.19 12.86 -10.42
C ILE A 12 2.16 14.38 -10.60
N LEU A 13 0.97 14.98 -10.48
CA LEU A 13 0.84 16.43 -10.43
C LEU A 13 1.22 16.89 -9.03
N SER A 14 2.48 17.30 -8.86
CA SER A 14 3.08 17.71 -7.59
C SER A 14 2.23 18.74 -6.85
N GLU A 15 1.70 19.74 -7.56
CA GLU A 15 0.85 20.79 -6.98
C GLU A 15 -0.47 20.25 -6.40
N LYS A 16 -1.13 19.32 -7.11
CA LYS A 16 -2.38 18.71 -6.65
C LYS A 16 -2.14 17.82 -5.43
N LEU A 17 -1.01 17.13 -5.39
CA LEU A 17 -0.62 16.30 -4.25
C LEU A 17 -0.27 17.17 -3.02
N ALA A 18 0.51 18.24 -3.22
CA ALA A 18 0.84 19.21 -2.17
C ALA A 18 -0.40 19.90 -1.61
N ALA A 19 -1.35 20.32 -2.46
CA ALA A 19 -2.60 20.93 -2.01
C ALA A 19 -3.45 19.96 -1.16
N LYS A 20 -3.53 18.68 -1.56
CA LYS A 20 -4.20 17.64 -0.76
C LYS A 20 -3.52 17.43 0.59
N TYR A 21 -2.18 17.36 0.58
CA TYR A 21 -1.36 17.24 1.78
C TYR A 21 -1.62 18.37 2.78
N ILE A 22 -1.51 19.62 2.33
CA ILE A 22 -1.76 20.82 3.15
C ILE A 22 -3.18 20.81 3.72
N THR A 23 -4.16 20.44 2.91
CA THR A 23 -5.56 20.37 3.34
C THR A 23 -5.71 19.34 4.46
N GLN A 24 -5.16 18.13 4.30
CA GLN A 24 -5.25 17.06 5.30
C GLN A 24 -4.58 17.45 6.63
N LEU A 25 -3.41 18.07 6.60
CA LEU A 25 -2.73 18.58 7.80
C LEU A 25 -3.51 19.69 8.50
N SER A 26 -4.16 20.56 7.74
CA SER A 26 -4.96 21.66 8.28
C SER A 26 -6.13 21.17 9.13
N PHE A 27 -6.70 20.00 8.80
CA PHE A 27 -7.79 19.38 9.55
C PHE A 27 -7.32 18.37 10.61
N GLN A 28 -6.15 17.75 10.41
CA GLN A 28 -5.62 16.72 11.32
C GLN A 28 -4.10 16.85 11.45
N LYS A 29 -3.65 17.71 12.38
CA LYS A 29 -2.23 17.99 12.61
C LYS A 29 -1.39 16.76 12.96
N ASN A 30 -2.01 15.75 13.57
CA ASN A 30 -1.34 14.49 13.93
C ASN A 30 -0.95 13.62 12.72
N LEU A 31 -1.48 13.90 11.52
CA LEU A 31 -1.09 13.20 10.30
C LEU A 31 0.31 13.60 9.80
N GLU A 32 0.85 14.75 10.26
CA GLU A 32 2.19 15.22 9.87
C GLU A 32 3.24 14.13 10.06
N LYS A 33 3.30 13.55 11.26
CA LYS A 33 4.24 12.46 11.57
C LYS A 33 4.04 11.21 10.71
N VAL A 34 2.79 10.91 10.36
CA VAL A 34 2.47 9.73 9.54
C VAL A 34 2.98 9.93 8.12
N TYR A 35 2.82 11.13 7.57
CA TYR A 35 3.32 11.43 6.24
C TYR A 35 4.83 11.60 6.19
N ASP A 36 5.43 12.20 7.20
CA ASP A 36 6.89 12.30 7.30
C ASP A 36 7.52 10.90 7.23
N GLU A 37 7.00 9.96 8.03
CA GLU A 37 7.42 8.54 8.01
C GLU A 37 7.24 7.91 6.63
N LEU A 38 6.03 7.99 6.04
CA LEU A 38 5.73 7.35 4.75
C LEU A 38 6.44 8.00 3.54
N SER A 39 6.97 9.21 3.70
CA SER A 39 7.73 9.93 2.67
C SER A 39 9.23 9.73 2.77
N ALA A 40 9.70 9.22 3.92
CA ALA A 40 11.09 8.92 4.13
C ALA A 40 11.50 7.70 3.29
N PRO A 41 12.75 7.65 2.79
CA PRO A 41 13.29 6.48 2.10
C PRO A 41 13.61 5.31 3.05
N GLU A 42 13.56 5.56 4.36
CA GLU A 42 13.82 4.59 5.43
C GLU A 42 12.62 4.57 6.36
N GLY A 43 12.31 3.42 6.97
CA GLY A 43 11.20 3.28 7.91
C GLY A 43 10.02 2.50 7.33
N PHE A 44 8.80 2.80 7.79
CA PHE A 44 7.61 2.09 7.33
C PHE A 44 7.14 2.61 5.96
N GLU A 45 6.95 1.71 5.01
CA GLU A 45 6.55 2.03 3.64
C GLU A 45 5.46 1.09 3.12
N PHE A 46 4.83 1.47 2.01
CA PHE A 46 3.87 0.62 1.30
C PHE A 46 4.60 -0.42 0.45
N ASN A 47 4.33 -1.69 0.73
CA ASN A 47 4.86 -2.84 0.02
C ASN A 47 3.75 -3.66 -0.65
N LEU A 48 4.12 -4.38 -1.72
CA LEU A 48 3.20 -5.20 -2.50
C LEU A 48 3.56 -6.68 -2.36
N LEU A 49 2.62 -7.48 -1.86
CA LEU A 49 2.77 -8.93 -1.77
C LEU A 49 1.98 -9.60 -2.88
N GLU A 50 2.66 -10.24 -3.83
CA GLU A 50 2.00 -11.01 -4.89
C GLU A 50 1.38 -12.31 -4.36
N VAL A 51 0.10 -12.51 -4.67
CA VAL A 51 -0.67 -13.70 -4.31
C VAL A 51 -0.24 -14.86 -5.20
N GLY A 52 0.10 -15.99 -4.59
CA GLY A 52 0.66 -17.16 -5.24
C GLY A 52 2.19 -17.24 -5.14
N VAL A 53 2.86 -16.11 -4.99
CA VAL A 53 4.34 -16.04 -4.84
C VAL A 53 4.70 -15.83 -3.37
N HIS A 54 4.27 -14.72 -2.78
CA HIS A 54 4.58 -14.34 -1.40
C HIS A 54 3.57 -14.92 -0.41
N MET A 55 2.34 -15.15 -0.87
CA MET A 55 1.25 -15.70 -0.05
C MET A 55 0.35 -16.62 -0.87
N PRO A 56 0.15 -17.89 -0.48
CA PRO A 56 -0.79 -18.78 -1.13
C PRO A 56 -2.22 -18.22 -1.12
N ARG A 57 -2.95 -18.36 -2.22
CA ARG A 57 -4.34 -17.90 -2.32
C ARG A 57 -5.27 -18.53 -1.27
N ALA A 58 -5.00 -19.78 -0.89
CA ALA A 58 -5.77 -20.48 0.15
C ALA A 58 -5.71 -19.80 1.54
N LEU A 59 -4.76 -18.88 1.76
CA LEU A 59 -4.66 -18.12 3.02
C LEU A 59 -5.46 -16.80 3.00
N LEU A 60 -6.04 -16.43 1.85
CA LEU A 60 -6.93 -15.28 1.73
C LEU A 60 -8.35 -15.67 2.11
N THR A 61 -8.55 -15.97 3.40
CA THR A 61 -9.81 -16.42 3.96
C THR A 61 -10.66 -15.23 4.39
N SER A 62 -10.53 -14.80 5.65
CA SER A 62 -11.20 -13.64 6.21
C SER A 62 -10.21 -12.51 6.43
N LYS A 63 -10.70 -11.27 6.42
CA LYS A 63 -9.88 -10.08 6.67
C LYS A 63 -9.24 -10.11 8.06
N ALA A 64 -9.96 -10.61 9.06
CA ALA A 64 -9.45 -10.76 10.42
C ALA A 64 -8.27 -11.73 10.47
N GLU A 65 -8.45 -12.94 9.93
CA GLU A 65 -7.36 -13.94 9.88
C GLU A 65 -6.17 -13.46 9.07
N LEU A 66 -6.41 -12.77 7.95
CA LEU A 66 -5.34 -12.19 7.14
C LEU A 66 -4.55 -11.14 7.94
N LYS A 67 -5.25 -10.22 8.62
CA LYS A 67 -4.62 -9.20 9.47
C LYS A 67 -3.76 -9.84 10.55
N ASP A 68 -4.25 -10.86 11.25
CA ASP A 68 -3.49 -11.55 12.29
C ASP A 68 -2.22 -12.22 11.74
N ARG A 69 -2.33 -12.91 10.59
CA ARG A 69 -1.19 -13.56 9.94
C ARG A 69 -0.13 -12.56 9.47
N LEU A 70 -0.57 -11.43 8.93
CA LEU A 70 0.34 -10.36 8.48
C LEU A 70 1.02 -9.69 9.66
N LEU A 71 0.27 -9.38 10.74
CA LEU A 71 0.81 -8.78 11.96
C LEU A 71 1.87 -9.67 12.61
N ALA A 72 1.68 -10.99 12.62
CA ALA A 72 2.68 -11.95 13.11
C ALA A 72 4.02 -11.90 12.35
N ARG A 73 4.05 -11.25 11.17
CA ARG A 73 5.25 -11.04 10.34
C ARG A 73 5.69 -9.57 10.30
N GLY A 74 5.11 -8.71 11.15
CA GLY A 74 5.40 -7.27 11.14
C GLY A 74 4.80 -6.51 9.94
N LEU A 75 3.76 -7.07 9.31
CA LEU A 75 3.10 -6.49 8.15
C LEU A 75 1.70 -5.99 8.53
N ILE A 76 1.35 -4.77 8.11
CA ILE A 76 0.03 -4.19 8.35
C ILE A 76 -0.77 -4.23 7.05
N TYR A 77 -1.91 -4.90 7.04
CA TYR A 77 -2.79 -4.91 5.86
C TYR A 77 -3.35 -3.52 5.56
N ALA A 78 -3.22 -3.06 4.32
CA ALA A 78 -3.79 -1.80 3.85
C ALA A 78 -4.82 -1.97 2.73
N GLY A 79 -4.73 -3.01 1.91
CA GLY A 79 -5.66 -3.21 0.79
C GLY A 79 -5.31 -4.34 -0.17
N THR A 80 -5.99 -4.37 -1.31
CA THR A 80 -5.72 -5.32 -2.41
C THR A 80 -5.53 -4.61 -3.75
N ILE A 81 -4.88 -5.30 -4.68
CA ILE A 81 -4.81 -4.92 -6.09
C ILE A 81 -5.36 -6.08 -6.93
N ASP A 82 -6.30 -5.77 -7.82
CA ASP A 82 -6.89 -6.74 -8.76
C ASP A 82 -6.05 -6.94 -10.04
N ALA A 83 -6.54 -7.78 -10.96
CA ALA A 83 -5.88 -8.03 -12.23
C ALA A 83 -5.85 -6.81 -13.16
N GLN A 84 -6.79 -5.88 -12.99
CA GLN A 84 -6.92 -4.62 -13.72
C GLN A 84 -6.08 -3.50 -13.10
N LYS A 85 -5.29 -3.79 -12.04
CA LYS A 85 -4.46 -2.84 -11.30
C LYS A 85 -5.26 -1.78 -10.53
N ASN A 86 -6.52 -2.05 -10.20
CA ASN A 86 -7.28 -1.21 -9.29
C ASN A 86 -6.88 -1.52 -7.85
N VAL A 87 -6.67 -0.46 -7.06
CA VAL A 87 -6.37 -0.56 -5.63
C VAL A 87 -7.66 -0.38 -4.84
N THR A 88 -7.96 -1.32 -3.95
CA THR A 88 -9.05 -1.21 -2.98
C THR A 88 -8.47 -1.21 -1.57
N PHE A 89 -8.51 -0.06 -0.90
CA PHE A 89 -8.07 0.05 0.49
C PHE A 89 -9.09 -0.57 1.45
N ASP A 90 -8.58 -1.24 2.48
CA ASP A 90 -9.34 -1.94 3.52
C ASP A 90 -10.42 -2.90 2.96
N ALA A 91 -10.13 -3.60 1.86
CA ALA A 91 -11.06 -4.52 1.23
C ALA A 91 -11.50 -5.65 2.18
N ASP A 92 -12.80 -5.98 2.17
CA ASP A 92 -13.38 -7.08 2.95
C ASP A 92 -13.45 -8.40 2.19
N VAL A 93 -13.31 -8.35 0.86
CA VAL A 93 -13.38 -9.50 -0.05
C VAL A 93 -12.10 -9.58 -0.86
N PHE A 94 -11.53 -10.79 -0.97
CA PHE A 94 -10.23 -11.04 -1.64
C PHE A 94 -10.36 -11.73 -3.00
N ASP A 95 -11.59 -11.94 -3.48
CA ASP A 95 -11.83 -12.54 -4.79
C ASP A 95 -11.21 -11.69 -5.90
N GLY A 96 -10.43 -12.33 -6.77
CA GLY A 96 -9.71 -11.64 -7.84
C GLY A 96 -8.46 -10.87 -7.42
N ALA A 97 -8.16 -10.74 -6.12
CA ALA A 97 -6.94 -10.07 -5.65
C ALA A 97 -5.69 -10.76 -6.20
N GLN A 98 -4.81 -10.00 -6.86
CA GLN A 98 -3.52 -10.46 -7.37
C GLN A 98 -2.38 -10.05 -6.44
N GLN A 99 -2.53 -8.93 -5.74
CA GLN A 99 -1.54 -8.45 -4.79
C GLN A 99 -2.23 -7.92 -3.53
N LEU A 100 -1.54 -7.98 -2.40
CA LEU A 100 -1.91 -7.28 -1.19
C LEU A 100 -1.07 -6.02 -1.07
N VAL A 101 -1.70 -4.93 -0.66
CA VAL A 101 -1.03 -3.71 -0.22
C VAL A 101 -0.83 -3.84 1.28
N VAL A 102 0.42 -3.80 1.72
CA VAL A 102 0.79 -3.86 3.13
C VAL A 102 1.69 -2.67 3.50
N ILE A 103 1.72 -2.31 4.77
CA ILE A 103 2.73 -1.41 5.33
C ILE A 103 3.70 -2.27 6.12
N SER A 104 4.99 -2.11 5.86
CA SER A 104 6.05 -2.83 6.57
C SER A 104 7.29 -1.96 6.66
N LEU A 105 8.21 -2.31 7.56
CA LEU A 105 9.51 -1.70 7.57
C LEU A 105 10.23 -2.04 6.25
N GLY A 106 10.77 -1.04 5.56
CA GLY A 106 11.61 -1.24 4.40
C GLY A 106 12.94 -1.88 4.80
N ASP A 107 13.45 -2.78 3.97
CA ASP A 107 14.80 -3.32 4.12
C ASP A 107 15.79 -2.25 3.60
N ALA A 108 16.61 -1.70 4.50
CA ALA A 108 17.67 -0.73 4.18
C ALA A 108 18.82 -1.36 3.37
#